data_AF-A0A6A9QUG9-F1
#
_entry.id   AF-A0A6A9QUG9-F1
#
_cell.length_a   1.000
_cell.length_b   1.000
_cell.length_c   1.000
_cell.angle_alpha   90.00
_cell.angle_beta   90.00
_cell.angle_gamma   90.00
#
_symmetry.space_group_name_H-M   'P 1'
#
loop_
_entity.id
_entity.type
_entity.pdbx_description
1 polymer ?
#
loop_
_entity_poly.entity_id
_entity_poly.type
_entity_poly.pdbx_seq_one_letter_code
_entity_poly.pdbx_strand_id
1 'polypeptide(L)'
;MYEIKVVLQSIRDGYVNPGDVVARSGLPRYEVLSVFHVLEGLGLIETIYSRGSHKVYKLTHKGEDILEGLENGYKINLVVDKDNQMDSDFNASS
;
A
#
# COMPACT_ATOMS: atom_id res chain seq x y z
N MET A 1 1.73 -8.38 -11.45
CA MET A 1 0.96 -7.24 -10.91
C MET A 1 -0.50 -7.60 -10.60
N TYR A 2 -0.95 -8.80 -11.00
CA TYR A 2 -2.23 -9.36 -10.56
C TYR A 2 -2.31 -9.46 -9.03
N GLU A 3 -1.17 -9.78 -8.41
CA GLU A 3 -1.00 -9.99 -6.98
C GLU A 3 -1.30 -8.72 -6.16
N ILE A 4 -0.85 -7.54 -6.62
CA ILE A 4 -1.11 -6.26 -5.94
C ILE A 4 -2.61 -5.95 -5.92
N LYS A 5 -3.27 -6.07 -7.08
CA LYS A 5 -4.71 -5.84 -7.19
C LYS A 5 -5.47 -6.79 -6.27
N VAL A 6 -5.16 -8.09 -6.32
CA VAL A 6 -5.82 -9.12 -5.49
C VAL A 6 -5.63 -8.86 -3.99
N VAL A 7 -4.42 -8.46 -3.57
CA VAL A 7 -4.15 -8.11 -2.16
C VAL A 7 -4.93 -6.86 -1.75
N LEU A 8 -4.90 -5.78 -2.53
CA LEU A 8 -5.67 -4.56 -2.24
C LEU A 8 -7.19 -4.85 -2.17
N GLN A 9 -7.72 -5.63 -3.11
CA GLN A 9 -9.12 -6.08 -3.09
C GLN A 9 -9.47 -6.87 -1.82
N SER A 10 -8.55 -7.73 -1.37
CA SER A 10 -8.75 -8.54 -0.15
C SER A 10 -8.80 -7.69 1.13
N ILE A 11 -8.15 -6.51 1.11
CA ILE A 11 -8.10 -5.54 2.22
C ILE A 11 -9.29 -4.56 2.18
N ARG A 12 -9.89 -4.29 1.00
CA ARG A 12 -10.98 -3.33 0.84
C ARG A 12 -12.13 -3.53 1.84
N ASP A 13 -12.54 -4.78 2.05
CA ASP A 13 -13.70 -5.10 2.87
C ASP A 13 -13.32 -5.28 4.36
N GLY A 14 -12.83 -4.19 4.95
CA GLY A 14 -12.65 -4.02 6.38
C GLY A 14 -11.21 -4.16 6.90
N TYR A 15 -11.10 -4.42 8.19
CA TYR A 15 -9.82 -4.51 8.89
C TYR A 15 -9.29 -5.93 8.87
N VAL A 16 -8.11 -6.13 8.27
CA VAL A 16 -7.58 -7.48 8.02
C VAL A 16 -6.17 -7.64 8.54
N ASN A 17 -5.84 -8.85 8.99
CA ASN A 17 -4.46 -9.27 9.17
C ASN A 17 -3.96 -9.99 7.88
N PRO A 18 -2.64 -10.17 7.69
CA PRO A 18 -2.11 -10.86 6.52
C PRO A 18 -2.64 -12.31 6.34
N GLY A 19 -2.96 -12.99 7.44
CA GLY A 19 -3.55 -14.34 7.40
C GLY A 19 -4.95 -14.35 6.78
N ASP A 20 -5.77 -13.35 7.07
CA ASP A 20 -7.08 -13.19 6.46
C ASP A 20 -6.94 -13.01 4.93
N VAL A 21 -5.96 -12.23 4.49
CA VAL A 21 -5.69 -12.03 3.06
C VAL A 21 -5.20 -13.30 2.38
N VAL A 22 -4.36 -14.12 3.04
CA VAL A 22 -3.98 -15.45 2.52
C VAL A 22 -5.22 -16.31 2.29
N ALA A 23 -6.15 -16.35 3.26
CA ALA A 23 -7.37 -17.14 3.15
C ALA A 23 -8.31 -16.64 2.05
N ARG A 24 -8.42 -15.32 1.86
CA ARG A 24 -9.30 -14.70 0.84
C ARG A 24 -8.73 -14.78 -0.57
N SER A 25 -7.42 -14.62 -0.73
CA SER A 25 -6.77 -14.52 -2.04
C SER A 25 -6.27 -15.85 -2.59
N GLY A 26 -6.03 -16.84 -1.73
CA GLY A 26 -5.38 -18.10 -2.11
C GLY A 26 -3.89 -17.97 -2.41
N LEU A 27 -3.30 -16.78 -2.21
CA LEU A 27 -1.88 -16.54 -2.44
C LEU A 27 -1.02 -17.18 -1.34
N PRO A 28 0.21 -17.64 -1.67
CA PRO A 28 1.15 -18.11 -0.67
C PRO A 28 1.46 -17.05 0.39
N ARG A 29 1.59 -17.49 1.66
CA ARG A 29 1.83 -16.57 2.79
C ARG A 29 3.04 -15.66 2.59
N TYR A 30 4.13 -16.16 2.04
CA TYR A 30 5.34 -15.37 1.83
C TYR A 30 5.12 -14.23 0.82
N GLU A 31 4.28 -14.43 -0.19
CA GLU A 31 3.93 -13.39 -1.17
C GLU A 31 3.07 -12.31 -0.52
N VAL A 32 2.04 -12.72 0.23
CA VAL A 32 1.18 -11.76 0.95
C VAL A 32 1.99 -10.91 1.91
N LEU A 33 2.87 -11.51 2.72
CA LEU A 33 3.73 -10.75 3.64
C LEU A 33 4.68 -9.79 2.90
N SER A 34 5.26 -10.23 1.78
CA SER A 34 6.14 -9.37 0.97
C SER A 34 5.38 -8.18 0.37
N VAL A 35 4.17 -8.42 -0.16
CA VAL A 35 3.31 -7.36 -0.70
C VAL A 35 2.88 -6.40 0.40
N PHE A 36 2.51 -6.88 1.60
CA PHE A 36 2.16 -6.01 2.73
C PHE A 36 3.30 -5.04 3.08
N HIS A 37 4.55 -5.52 3.14
CA HIS A 37 5.70 -4.64 3.39
C HIS A 37 5.87 -3.57 2.32
N VAL A 38 5.68 -3.91 1.04
CA VAL A 38 5.77 -2.94 -0.06
C VAL A 38 4.62 -1.94 -0.01
N LEU A 39 3.38 -2.39 0.19
CA LEU A 39 2.21 -1.52 0.26
C LEU A 39 2.28 -0.57 1.46
N GLU A 40 2.73 -1.04 2.61
CA GLU A 40 2.95 -0.22 3.81
C GLU A 40 4.05 0.82 3.56
N GLY A 41 5.17 0.41 2.96
CA GLY A 41 6.25 1.33 2.58
C GLY A 41 5.86 2.39 1.55
N LEU A 42 4.90 2.09 0.68
CA LEU A 42 4.33 3.04 -0.30
C LEU A 42 3.18 3.90 0.26
N GLY A 43 2.76 3.66 1.51
CA GLY A 43 1.64 4.33 2.17
C GLY A 43 0.27 3.98 1.58
N LEU A 44 0.14 2.80 0.95
CA LEU A 44 -1.13 2.33 0.38
C LEU A 44 -1.99 1.58 1.41
N ILE A 45 -1.37 1.07 2.46
CA ILE A 45 -2.05 0.47 3.61
C ILE A 45 -1.47 1.05 4.89
N GLU A 46 -2.26 1.04 5.96
CA GLU A 46 -1.82 1.49 7.28
C GLU A 46 -2.20 0.48 8.37
N THR A 47 -1.33 0.34 9.37
CA THR A 47 -1.59 -0.47 10.57
C THR A 47 -2.53 0.29 11.50
N ILE A 48 -3.72 -0.25 11.78
CA ILE A 48 -4.69 0.36 12.70
C ILE A 48 -4.61 -0.21 14.12
N TYR A 49 -3.99 -1.38 14.26
CA TYR A 49 -3.79 -2.05 15.54
C TYR A 49 -2.53 -2.91 15.47
N SER A 50 -1.73 -2.85 16.54
CA SER A 50 -0.59 -3.74 16.72
C SER A 50 -0.48 -4.18 18.18
N ARG A 51 -0.34 -5.49 18.38
CA ARG A 51 0.00 -6.09 19.68
C ARG A 51 0.95 -7.27 19.47
N GLY A 52 2.22 -7.06 19.77
CA GLY A 52 3.27 -8.03 19.47
C GLY A 52 3.37 -8.28 17.97
N SER A 53 3.31 -9.55 17.56
CA SER A 53 3.32 -9.95 16.14
C SER A 53 1.96 -9.82 15.45
N HIS A 54 0.88 -9.59 16.19
CA HIS A 54 -0.45 -9.42 15.61
C HIS A 54 -0.61 -7.98 15.12
N LYS A 55 -0.83 -7.82 13.81
CA LYS A 55 -1.07 -6.53 13.15
C LYS A 55 -2.33 -6.60 12.31
N VAL A 56 -3.12 -5.53 12.35
CA VAL A 56 -4.33 -5.37 11.55
C VAL A 56 -4.17 -4.12 10.70
N TYR A 57 -4.59 -4.22 9.45
CA TYR A 57 -4.38 -3.24 8.40
C TYR A 57 -5.69 -2.83 7.75
N LYS A 58 -5.68 -1.65 7.14
CA LYS A 58 -6.72 -1.18 6.21
C LYS A 58 -6.07 -0.46 5.03
N LEU A 59 -6.83 -0.24 3.95
CA LEU A 59 -6.41 0.68 2.88
C LEU A 59 -6.33 2.11 3.40
N THR A 60 -5.33 2.86 2.94
CA THR A 60 -5.35 4.33 3.01
C THR A 60 -6.20 4.87 1.86
N HIS A 61 -6.55 6.16 1.86
CA HIS A 61 -7.24 6.79 0.73
C HIS A 61 -6.44 6.61 -0.59
N LYS A 62 -5.11 6.78 -0.52
CA LYS A 62 -4.21 6.51 -1.66
C LYS A 62 -4.29 5.03 -2.11
N GLY A 63 -4.43 4.09 -1.18
CA GLY A 63 -4.63 2.68 -1.49
C GLY A 63 -5.95 2.40 -2.20
N GLU A 64 -7.02 3.07 -1.80
CA GLU A 64 -8.34 3.00 -2.45
C GLU A 64 -8.27 3.54 -3.88
N ASP A 65 -7.68 4.72 -4.08
CA ASP A 65 -7.53 5.33 -5.42
C ASP A 65 -6.74 4.43 -6.38
N ILE A 66 -5.65 3.82 -5.89
CA ILE A 66 -4.86 2.87 -6.69
C ILE A 66 -5.67 1.62 -7.01
N LEU A 67 -6.44 1.09 -6.06
CA LEU A 67 -7.29 -0.07 -6.28
C LEU A 67 -8.36 0.24 -7.34
N GLU A 68 -9.06 1.37 -7.22
CA GLU A 68 -10.05 1.81 -8.20
C GLU A 68 -9.42 1.95 -9.59
N GLY A 69 -8.21 2.53 -9.67
CA GLY A 69 -7.45 2.62 -10.90
C GLY A 69 -7.21 1.24 -11.55
N LEU A 70 -6.75 0.27 -10.76
CA LEU A 70 -6.52 -1.11 -11.21
C LEU A 70 -7.81 -1.86 -11.59
N GLU A 71 -8.94 -1.52 -10.97
CA GLU A 71 -10.26 -2.06 -11.32
C GLU A 71 -10.75 -1.52 -12.67
N ASN A 72 -10.45 -0.25 -12.96
CA ASN A 72 -10.78 0.42 -14.22
C ASN A 72 -9.78 0.15 -15.37
N GLY A 73 -8.81 -0.74 -15.17
CA GLY A 73 -7.86 -1.15 -16.21
C GLY A 73 -6.67 -0.22 -16.41
N TYR A 74 -6.48 0.77 -15.53
CA TYR A 74 -5.28 1.58 -15.52
C TYR A 74 -4.05 0.75 -15.10
N LYS A 75 -2.86 1.22 -15.47
CA LYS A 75 -1.58 0.58 -15.15
C LYS A 75 -0.82 1.45 -14.16
N ILE A 76 -0.10 0.84 -13.24
CA ILE A 76 0.81 1.56 -12.34
C ILE A 76 2.10 1.86 -13.11
N ASN A 77 2.44 3.16 -13.18
CA ASN A 77 3.77 3.62 -13.55
C ASN A 77 4.44 4.17 -12.28
N LEU A 78 5.58 3.61 -11.90
CA LEU A 78 6.34 4.06 -10.74
C LEU A 78 7.47 4.98 -11.19
N VAL A 79 7.50 6.21 -10.66
CA VAL A 79 8.54 7.20 -10.92
C VAL A 79 9.19 7.57 -9.60
N VAL A 80 10.52 7.66 -9.60
CA VAL A 80 11.32 8.09 -8.45
C VAL A 80 12.00 9.39 -8.85
N ASP A 81 11.58 10.48 -8.23
CA ASP A 81 12.14 11.81 -8.43
C ASP A 81 12.95 12.24 -7.21
N LYS A 82 13.82 13.23 -7.39
CA LYS A 82 14.48 13.89 -6.25
C LYS A 82 13.43 14.66 -5.46
N ASP A 83 13.48 14.50 -4.14
CA ASP A 83 12.66 15.28 -3.22
C ASP A 83 13.11 16.76 -3.30
N ASN A 84 12.38 17.58 -4.05
CA ASN A 84 12.66 19.00 -4.18
C ASN A 84 12.08 19.76 -2.98
N GLN A 85 12.67 19.54 -1.80
CA GLN A 85 12.53 20.45 -0.67
C GLN A 85 13.92 20.83 -0.17
N MET A 86 14.49 21.90 -0.75
CA MET A 86 15.39 22.90 -0.14
C MET A 86 16.08 23.73 -1.25
N ASP A 87 15.31 24.47 -2.05
CA ASP A 87 15.86 25.57 -2.88
C ASP A 87 15.12 26.91 -2.62
N SER A 88 14.14 26.95 -1.70
CA SER A 88 13.39 28.17 -1.38
C SER A 88 14.08 29.08 -0.36
N ASP A 89 15.08 28.60 0.37
CA ASP A 89 15.67 29.36 1.49
C ASP A 89 16.93 30.15 1.09
N PHE A 90 17.43 30.03 -0.15
CA PHE A 90 18.63 30.75 -0.60
C PHE A 90 18.35 32.04 -1.38
N ASN A 91 17.11 32.27 -1.85
CA ASN A 91 16.75 33.45 -2.65
C ASN A 91 16.18 34.63 -1.83
N ALA A 92 16.16 34.55 -0.49
CA ALA A 92 15.72 35.64 0.37
C ALA A 92 16.87 36.55 0.86
N SER A 93 18.10 36.37 0.36
CA SER A 93 19.28 37.15 0.76
C SER A 93 20.07 37.68 -0.45
N SER A 94 19.42 38.44 -1.33
CA SER A 94 20.08 39.22 -2.39
C SER A 94 19.44 40.59 -2.54
#